data_AF-A0A662UTU9-F1
#
_entry.id   AF-A0A662UTU9-F1
#
_cell.length_a   1.000
_cell.length_b   1.000
_cell.length_c   1.000
_cell.angle_alpha   90.00
_cell.angle_beta   90.00
_cell.angle_gamma   90.00
#
_symmetry.space_group_name_H-M   'P 1'
#
loop_
_entity.id
_entity.type
_entity.pdbx_description
1 polymer ?
#
loop_
_entity_poly.entity_id
_entity_poly.type
_entity_poly.pdbx_seq_one_letter_code
_entity_poly.pdbx_strand_id
1 'polypeptide(L)' 'MDSKHVHFSGVVVSFEEGEDKVLYIQGSINEENTAFYLLVPEEVYRKYAVSGIGKWIEGEGVVVSENPPTVKCLKVE' A
#
# COMPACT_ATOMS: atom_id res chain seq x y z
N MET A 1 3.49 -13.83 15.95
CA MET A 1 2.60 -13.71 14.78
C MET A 1 3.51 -13.65 13.58
N ASP A 2 3.47 -14.67 12.73
CA ASP A 2 4.31 -14.69 11.54
C ASP A 2 3.81 -13.63 10.56
N SER A 3 4.66 -12.66 10.30
CA SER A 3 4.46 -11.62 9.30
C SER A 3 4.34 -12.26 7.91
N LYS A 4 3.14 -12.26 7.31
CA LYS A 4 2.91 -12.83 5.99
C LYS A 4 3.44 -11.89 4.90
N HIS A 5 4.49 -12.31 4.21
CA HIS A 5 5.00 -11.63 3.01
C HIS A 5 4.00 -11.77 1.87
N VAL A 6 3.75 -10.67 1.16
CA VAL A 6 2.78 -10.58 0.08
C VAL A 6 3.30 -9.72 -1.07
N HIS A 7 2.85 -10.02 -2.28
CA HIS A 7 2.89 -9.11 -3.41
C HIS A 7 1.60 -8.29 -3.43
N PHE A 8 1.71 -6.99 -3.68
CA PHE A 8 0.56 -6.11 -3.82
C PHE A 8 0.64 -5.36 -5.14
N SER A 9 -0.52 -5.04 -5.71
CA SER A 9 -0.62 -4.20 -6.89
C SER A 9 -1.97 -3.49 -6.92
N GLY A 10 -2.04 -2.31 -7.50
CA GLY A 10 -3.31 -1.59 -7.62
C GLY A 10 -3.17 -0.12 -7.92
N VAL A 11 -4.30 0.58 -7.77
CA VAL A 11 -4.40 2.01 -8.02
C VAL A 11 -4.49 2.77 -6.70
N VAL A 12 -3.67 3.80 -6.56
CA VAL A 12 -3.76 4.76 -5.43
C VAL A 12 -5.05 5.55 -5.55
N VAL A 13 -5.93 5.44 -4.55
CA VAL A 13 -7.25 6.11 -4.54
C VAL A 13 -7.33 7.25 -3.52
N SER A 14 -6.55 7.21 -2.44
CA SER A 14 -6.42 8.33 -1.51
C SER A 14 -5.05 8.35 -0.83
N PHE A 15 -4.77 9.49 -0.20
CA PHE A 15 -3.58 9.73 0.60
C PHE A 15 -4.04 10.13 1.99
N GLU A 16 -3.50 9.49 3.01
CA GLU A 16 -3.76 9.83 4.40
C GLU A 16 -2.44 10.17 5.09
N GLU A 17 -2.41 11.35 5.71
CA GLU A 17 -1.25 11.86 6.42
C GLU A 17 -1.57 11.94 7.92
N GLY A 18 -0.99 11.00 8.68
CA GLY A 18 -1.01 10.98 10.14
C GLY A 18 0.41 10.85 10.70
N GLU A 19 0.57 10.08 11.77
CA GLU A 19 1.92 9.66 12.24
C GLU A 19 2.65 8.86 11.16
N ASP A 20 1.92 7.98 10.46
CA ASP A 20 2.41 7.22 9.32
C ASP A 20 1.95 7.85 7.98
N LYS A 21 2.71 7.53 6.92
CA LYS A 21 2.34 7.87 5.54
C LYS A 21 1.60 6.70 4.92
N VAL A 22 0.32 6.92 4.60
CA VAL A 22 -0.58 5.84 4.19
C VAL A 22 -1.20 6.14 2.84
N LEU A 23 -1.19 5.14 1.96
CA LEU A 23 -1.93 5.15 0.70
C LEU A 23 -3.11 4.20 0.82
N TYR A 24 -4.29 4.61 0.38
CA TYR A 24 -5.39 3.66 0.19
C TYR A 24 -5.35 3.14 -1.25
N ILE A 25 -5.34 1.82 -1.41
CA ILE A 25 -5.17 1.14 -2.69
C ILE A 25 -6.42 0.33 -3.01
N GLN A 26 -6.92 0.49 -4.23
CA GLN A 26 -7.87 -0.42 -4.84
C GLN A 26 -7.10 -1.37 -5.76
N GLY A 27 -7.00 -2.65 -5.42
CA GLY A 27 -6.15 -3.56 -6.16
C GLY A 27 -6.21 -5.01 -5.70
N SER A 28 -5.05 -5.63 -5.55
CA SER A 28 -4.91 -7.02 -5.11
C SER A 28 -3.77 -7.21 -4.12
N ILE A 29 -3.92 -8.22 -3.27
CA ILE A 29 -2.86 -8.78 -2.43
C ILE A 29 -2.76 -10.26 -2.78
N ASN A 30 -1.60 -10.72 -3.26
CA ASN A 30 -1.41 -12.09 -3.78
C ASN A 30 -2.52 -12.52 -4.75
N GLU A 31 -2.83 -11.66 -5.73
CA GLU A 31 -3.88 -11.87 -6.76
C GLU A 31 -5.32 -11.85 -6.25
N GLU A 32 -5.55 -11.76 -4.93
CA GLU A 32 -6.89 -11.60 -4.38
C GLU A 32 -7.32 -10.13 -4.43
N ASN A 33 -8.38 -9.84 -5.19
CA ASN A 33 -8.92 -8.48 -5.34
C ASN A 33 -9.46 -7.96 -4.01
N THR A 34 -8.85 -6.90 -3.50
CA THR A 34 -9.21 -6.26 -2.23
C THR A 34 -8.78 -4.81 -2.18
N ALA A 35 -9.45 -4.03 -1.35
CA ALA A 35 -9.00 -2.68 -1.00
C ALA A 35 -8.19 -2.76 0.30
N PHE A 36 -7.09 -2.01 0.37
CA PHE A 36 -6.18 -2.08 1.51
C PHE A 36 -5.43 -0.79 1.74
N TYR A 37 -4.97 -0.62 2.98
CA TYR A 37 -4.06 0.44 3.37
C TYR A 37 -2.61 0.00 3.15
N LEU A 38 -1.82 0.86 2.54
CA LEU A 38 -0.40 0.63 2.30
C LEU A 38 0.42 1.66 3.08
N LEU A 39 1.10 1.20 4.12
CA LEU A 39 2.08 2.00 4.85
C LEU A 39 3.35 2.08 4.02
N VAL A 40 3.78 3.29 3.67
CA VAL A 40 4.92 3.52 2.78
C VAL A 40 5.97 4.42 3.45
N PRO A 41 7.25 4.30 3.07
CA PRO A 41 8.26 5.30 3.42
C PRO A 41 7.89 6.70 2.90
N GLU A 42 8.36 7.74 3.58
CA GLU A 42 8.06 9.13 3.22
C GLU A 42 8.45 9.48 1.77
N GLU A 43 9.59 8.96 1.30
CA GLU A 43 10.05 9.15 -0.08
C GLU A 43 9.06 8.60 -1.12
N VAL A 44 8.49 7.43 -0.85
CA VAL A 44 7.48 6.79 -1.70
C VAL A 44 6.19 7.60 -1.64
N TYR A 45 5.74 7.98 -0.44
CA TYR A 45 4.55 8.81 -0.29
C TYR A 45 4.65 10.10 -1.09
N ARG A 46 5.76 10.83 -0.97
CA ARG A 46 5.98 12.08 -1.72
C ARG A 46 5.99 11.84 -3.23
N LYS A 47 6.62 10.76 -3.72
CA LYS A 47 6.62 10.38 -5.15
C LYS A 47 5.19 10.22 -5.69
N TYR A 48 4.33 9.50 -4.97
CA TYR A 48 2.96 9.26 -5.40
C TYR A 48 2.06 10.48 -5.16
N ALA A 49 2.26 11.23 -4.08
CA ALA A 49 1.48 12.44 -3.78
C ALA A 49 1.67 13.52 -4.86
N VAL A 50 2.89 13.69 -5.37
CA VAL A 50 3.17 14.58 -6.52
C VAL A 50 2.49 14.09 -7.80
N SER A 51 2.41 12.76 -7.97
CA SER A 51 1.84 12.12 -9.15
C SER A 51 0.30 12.12 -9.14
N GLY A 52 -0.32 12.25 -7.96
CA GLY A 52 -1.77 12.29 -7.75
C GLY A 52 -2.45 10.92 -7.67
N ILE A 53 -3.76 10.96 -7.41
CA ILE A 53 -4.67 9.80 -7.40
C ILE A 53 -4.75 9.18 -8.80
N GLY A 54 -5.00 7.87 -8.87
CA GLY A 54 -5.16 7.13 -10.14
C GLY A 54 -3.87 6.51 -10.66
N LYS A 55 -2.78 6.59 -9.90
CA LYS A 55 -1.49 6.00 -10.26
C LYS A 55 -1.42 4.53 -9.87
N TRP A 56 -0.87 3.73 -10.77
CA TRP A 56 -0.55 2.32 -10.50
C TRP A 56 0.65 2.22 -9.55
N ILE A 57 0.58 1.30 -8.61
CA ILE A 57 1.66 0.94 -7.69
C ILE A 57 1.68 -0.58 -7.53
N GLU A 58 2.88 -1.15 -7.52
CA GLU A 58 3.09 -2.57 -7.27
C GLU A 58 4.38 -2.79 -6.48
N GLY A 59 4.45 -3.91 -5.77
CA GLY A 59 5.61 -4.22 -4.97
C GLY A 59 5.40 -5.32 -3.95
N GLU A 60 6.28 -5.34 -2.96
CA GLU A 60 6.32 -6.36 -1.91
C GLU A 60 6.11 -5.73 -0.54
N GLY A 61 5.38 -6.44 0.31
CA GLY A 61 5.06 -5.97 1.65
C GLY A 61 4.79 -7.09 2.64
N VAL A 62 4.41 -6.69 3.85
CA VAL A 62 4.01 -7.58 4.95
C VAL A 62 2.63 -7.18 5.43
N VAL A 63 1.72 -8.14 5.57
CA VAL A 63 0.42 -7.90 6.20
C VAL A 63 0.63 -7.64 7.69
N VAL A 64 0.21 -6.46 8.15
CA VAL A 64 0.29 -6.03 9.56
C VAL A 64 -1.08 -5.99 10.24
N SER A 65 -2.16 -5.97 9.46
CA SER A 65 -3.53 -6.10 9.92
C SER A 65 -4.38 -6.76 8.84
N GLU A 66 -5.28 -7.68 9.21
CA GLU A 66 -6.24 -8.29 8.29
C GLU A 66 -7.60 -7.56 8.28
N ASN A 67 -7.89 -6.74 9.30
CA ASN A 67 -9.16 -6.02 9.41
C ASN A 67 -8.99 -4.64 10.10
N PRO A 68 -8.94 -3.52 9.33
CA PRO A 68 -8.92 -3.47 7.87
C PRO A 68 -7.59 -4.02 7.30
N PRO A 69 -7.58 -4.58 6.07
CA PRO A 69 -6.37 -5.03 5.42
C PRO A 69 -5.33 -3.91 5.33
N THR A 70 -4.16 -4.15 5.93
CA THR A 70 -3.06 -3.19 5.97
C THR A 70 -1.75 -3.89 5.67
N VAL A 71 -1.01 -3.35 4.70
CA VAL A 71 0.27 -3.85 4.24
C VAL A 71 1.35 -2.81 4.56
N LYS A 72 2.44 -3.25 5.18
CA LYS A 72 3.66 -2.45 5.30
C LYS A 72 4.54 -2.70 4.07
N CYS A 73 4.75 -1.66 3.27
CA CYS A 73 5.58 -1.71 2.09
C CYS A 73 7.05 -1.99 2.47
N LEU A 74 7.66 -2.98 1.80
CA LEU A 74 9.09 -3.24 1.85
C LEU A 74 9.80 -2.67 0.63
N LYS A 75 9.18 -2.80 -0.55
CA LYS A 75 9.72 -2.35 -1.83
C LYS A 75 8.59 -2.02 -2.80
N VAL A 76 8.77 -0.96 -3.59
CA VAL A 76 7.93 -0.60 -4.74
C VAL A 76 8.75 -0.80 -6.02
N GLU A 77 8.10 -1.23 -7.10
CA GLU A 77 8.72 -1.42 -8.43
C GLU A 77 8.60 -0.18 -9.34
#